data_AF-A0A0S6XTS1-F1
#
_entry.id   AF-A0A0S6XTS1-F1
#
_cell.length_a   1.000
_cell.length_b   1.000
_cell.length_c   1.000
_cell.angle_alpha   90.00
_cell.angle_beta   90.00
_cell.angle_gamma   90.00
#
_symmetry.space_group_name_H-M   'P 1'
#
loop_
_entity.id
_entity.type
_entity.pdbx_description
1 polymer ?
#
loop_
_entity_poly.entity_id
_entity_poly.type
_entity_poly.pdbx_seq_one_letter_code
_entity_poly.pdbx_strand_id
1 'polypeptide(L)'
;MSILSSKYYERRTHVVPAAHPRLNGTVITADTQLQLVVHEYLVHDAPIHGHTWVMTHGTSFNKDLWQAIIDDLLVRSNIRSATRRIFAVDAVNHGDSAILNKSRLTQRETSYKSFNTSTAANQSLA
;
A
#
# COMPACT_ATOMS: atom_id res chain seq x y z
N MET A 1 5.02 -1.64 -17.59
CA MET A 1 6.00 -1.71 -16.49
C MET A 1 6.79 -0.41 -16.51
N SER A 2 6.64 0.45 -15.49
CA SER A 2 7.46 1.66 -15.38
C SER A 2 8.72 1.34 -14.57
N ILE A 3 9.86 1.77 -15.09
CA ILE A 3 11.14 1.69 -14.39
C ILE A 3 11.55 3.11 -14.07
N LEU A 4 11.80 3.39 -12.79
CA LEU A 4 12.41 4.64 -12.35
C LEU A 4 13.85 4.33 -11.96
N SER A 5 14.81 5.04 -12.53
CA SER A 5 16.21 4.89 -12.18
C SER A 5 16.68 6.07 -11.35
N SER A 6 17.42 5.78 -10.29
CA SER A 6 18.13 6.75 -9.44
C SER A 6 19.63 6.48 -9.53
N LYS A 7 20.43 7.39 -8.96
CA LYS A 7 21.88 7.20 -8.81
C LYS A 7 22.25 5.90 -8.07
N TYR A 8 21.38 5.43 -7.17
CA TYR A 8 21.71 4.31 -6.27
C TYR A 8 20.88 3.04 -6.49
N TYR A 9 19.81 3.08 -7.28
CA TYR A 9 18.96 1.92 -7.50
C TYR A 9 18.16 2.01 -8.80
N GLU A 10 17.65 0.87 -9.26
CA GLU A 10 16.50 0.78 -10.15
C GLU A 10 15.24 0.45 -9.34
N ARG A 11 14.15 1.19 -9.57
CA ARG A 11 12.85 0.90 -8.98
C ARG A 11 11.93 0.26 -10.00
N ARG A 12 11.32 -0.86 -9.62
CA ARG A 12 10.30 -1.60 -10.39
C ARG A 12 9.02 -1.72 -9.58
N THR A 13 7.89 -1.61 -10.27
CA THR A 13 6.58 -1.83 -9.65
C THR A 13 6.07 -3.22 -10.00
N HIS A 14 5.68 -3.97 -8.97
CA HIS A 14 5.12 -5.30 -9.06
C HIS A 14 3.67 -5.29 -8.60
N VAL A 15 2.85 -6.14 -9.22
CA VAL A 15 1.51 -6.47 -8.74
C VAL A 15 1.51 -7.96 -8.42
N VAL A 16 1.21 -8.31 -7.17
CA VAL A 16 1.27 -9.70 -6.68
C VAL A 16 -0.03 -10.08 -5.96
N PRO A 17 -0.43 -11.36 -5.98
CA PRO A 17 -1.59 -11.80 -5.21
C PRO A 17 -1.35 -11.58 -3.71
N ALA A 18 -2.35 -11.03 -3.02
CA ALA A 18 -2.37 -10.99 -1.56
C ALA A 18 -2.64 -12.40 -0.98
N ALA A 19 -2.37 -12.58 0.32
CA ALA A 19 -2.72 -13.83 1.00
C ALA A 19 -4.24 -14.12 0.92
N HIS A 20 -4.57 -15.38 0.64
CA HIS A 20 -5.93 -15.95 0.52
C HIS A 20 -5.96 -17.34 1.19
N PRO A 21 -7.06 -17.75 1.86
CA PRO A 21 -8.32 -17.02 2.06
C PRO A 21 -8.22 -15.86 3.07
N ARG A 22 -9.21 -14.97 3.06
CA ARG A 22 -9.33 -13.85 4.01
C ARG A 22 -10.64 -13.90 4.78
N LEU A 23 -10.66 -13.26 5.95
CA LEU A 23 -11.85 -13.18 6.81
C LEU A 23 -13.01 -12.48 6.09
N ASN A 24 -14.22 -13.03 6.26
CA ASN A 24 -15.46 -12.39 5.82
C ASN A 24 -15.55 -10.97 6.42
N GLY A 25 -16.00 -10.02 5.61
CA GLY A 25 -16.04 -8.60 5.98
C GLY A 25 -14.78 -7.81 5.62
N THR A 26 -13.70 -8.46 5.15
CA THR A 26 -12.52 -7.77 4.54
C THR A 26 -12.52 -7.78 3.01
N VAL A 27 -13.34 -8.66 2.42
CA VAL A 27 -13.49 -8.92 0.99
C VAL A 27 -14.96 -9.18 0.67
N ILE A 28 -15.40 -8.86 -0.54
CA ILE A 28 -16.81 -8.99 -0.96
C ILE A 28 -17.30 -10.43 -0.87
N THR A 29 -16.45 -11.38 -1.30
CA THR A 29 -16.69 -12.83 -1.12
C THR A 29 -15.43 -13.49 -0.58
N ALA A 30 -15.56 -14.62 0.13
CA ALA A 30 -14.43 -15.37 0.68
C ALA A 30 -13.42 -15.82 -0.41
N ASP A 31 -13.88 -15.97 -1.65
CA ASP A 31 -13.06 -16.37 -2.81
C ASP A 31 -12.39 -15.19 -3.53
N THR A 32 -12.61 -13.95 -3.09
CA THR A 32 -12.06 -12.77 -3.74
C THR A 32 -10.55 -12.67 -3.50
N GLN A 33 -9.77 -12.84 -4.57
CA GLN A 33 -8.32 -12.62 -4.58
C GLN A 33 -7.99 -11.11 -4.65
N LEU A 34 -7.48 -10.55 -3.56
CA LEU A 34 -6.93 -9.19 -3.54
C LEU A 34 -5.52 -9.15 -4.13
N GLN A 35 -5.09 -7.96 -4.51
CA GLN A 35 -3.76 -7.70 -5.06
C GLN A 35 -2.98 -6.74 -4.17
N LEU A 36 -1.65 -6.84 -4.19
CA LEU A 36 -0.72 -5.91 -3.57
C LEU A 36 0.12 -5.24 -4.67
N VAL A 37 0.29 -3.94 -4.56
CA VAL A 37 1.26 -3.18 -5.36
C VAL A 37 2.52 -2.96 -4.53
N VAL A 38 3.67 -3.35 -5.08
CA VAL A 38 4.96 -3.34 -4.39
C VAL A 38 5.98 -2.59 -5.23
N HIS A 39 6.75 -1.70 -4.60
CA HIS A 39 7.95 -1.14 -5.20
C HIS A 39 9.17 -1.94 -4.77
N GLU A 40 9.86 -2.55 -5.73
CA GLU A 40 11.19 -3.12 -5.55
C GLU A 40 12.23 -2.08 -5.92
N TYR A 41 13.20 -1.85 -5.04
CA TYR A 41 14.39 -1.04 -5.26
C TYR A 41 15.58 -1.98 -5.31
N LEU A 42 16.12 -2.21 -6.50
CA LEU A 42 17.33 -3.00 -6.70
C LEU A 42 18.53 -2.06 -6.62
N VAL A 43 19.34 -2.21 -5.56
CA VAL A 43 20.50 -1.34 -5.33
C VAL A 43 21.59 -1.65 -6.36
N HIS A 44 22.16 -0.61 -6.96
CA HIS A 44 23.28 -0.75 -7.88
C HIS A 44 24.52 -1.28 -7.16
N ASP A 45 25.30 -2.12 -7.84
CA ASP A 45 26.50 -2.75 -7.28
C ASP A 45 26.25 -3.53 -5.98
N ALA A 46 25.01 -3.98 -5.77
CA ALA A 46 24.59 -4.72 -4.60
C ALA A 46 25.46 -5.97 -4.36
N PRO A 47 25.95 -6.21 -3.13
CA PRO A 47 26.70 -7.41 -2.83
C PRO A 47 25.81 -8.66 -2.99
N ILE A 48 26.43 -9.78 -3.37
CA ILE A 48 25.69 -11.03 -3.58
C ILE A 48 24.96 -11.49 -2.31
N HIS A 49 25.55 -11.27 -1.14
CA HIS A 49 24.99 -11.60 0.18
C HIS A 49 24.44 -10.37 0.94
N GLY A 50 24.02 -9.32 0.23
CA GLY A 50 23.43 -8.14 0.86
C GLY A 50 22.03 -8.38 1.44
N HIS A 51 21.67 -7.53 2.39
CA HIS A 51 20.38 -7.57 3.06
C HIS A 51 19.23 -7.19 2.13
N THR A 52 18.10 -7.86 2.33
CA THR A 52 16.82 -7.47 1.75
C THR A 52 15.95 -6.86 2.83
N TRP A 53 15.43 -5.67 2.57
CA TRP A 53 14.61 -4.93 3.51
C TRP A 53 13.16 -4.94 3.04
N VAL A 54 12.22 -5.10 3.97
CA VAL A 54 10.78 -4.99 3.69
C VAL A 54 10.23 -3.86 4.54
N MET A 55 9.72 -2.83 3.87
CA MET A 55 9.19 -1.61 4.48
C MET A 55 7.67 -1.67 4.49
N THR A 56 7.09 -1.67 5.69
CA THR A 56 5.64 -1.68 5.94
C THR A 56 5.22 -0.35 6.53
N HIS A 57 4.19 0.29 5.95
CA HIS A 57 3.73 1.59 6.40
C HIS A 57 2.77 1.50 7.60
N GLY A 58 2.64 2.60 8.34
CA GLY A 58 1.57 2.77 9.34
C GLY A 58 0.21 3.06 8.71
N THR A 59 -0.85 3.04 9.51
CA THR A 59 -2.20 3.43 9.06
C THR A 59 -2.20 4.85 8.48
N SER A 60 -2.99 5.07 7.44
CA SER A 60 -3.12 6.34 6.70
C SER A 60 -1.94 6.74 5.80
N PHE A 61 -0.86 5.95 5.78
CA PHE A 61 0.25 6.13 4.85
C PHE A 61 0.20 5.10 3.71
N ASN A 62 1.09 5.27 2.73
CA ASN A 62 1.30 4.33 1.63
C ASN A 62 2.81 4.07 1.44
N LYS A 63 3.15 3.18 0.50
CA LYS A 63 4.53 2.78 0.22
C LYS A 63 5.43 3.92 -0.29
N ASP A 64 4.87 5.00 -0.82
CA ASP A 64 5.66 6.08 -1.43
C ASP A 64 6.34 6.96 -0.39
N LEU A 65 5.84 6.96 0.86
CA LEU A 65 6.54 7.55 2.01
C LEU A 65 8.00 7.06 2.11
N TRP A 66 8.23 5.78 1.81
CA TRP A 66 9.54 5.17 1.92
C TRP A 66 10.54 5.67 0.89
N GLN A 67 10.11 6.28 -0.23
CA GLN A 67 11.02 6.70 -1.28
C GLN A 67 12.04 7.72 -0.76
N ALA A 68 11.59 8.76 -0.06
CA ALA A 68 12.48 9.77 0.51
C ALA A 68 13.46 9.19 1.54
N ILE A 69 13.01 8.21 2.33
CA ILE A 69 13.83 7.54 3.34
C ILE A 69 14.88 6.65 2.68
N ILE A 70 14.50 5.90 1.63
CA ILE A 70 15.41 5.06 0.86
C ILE A 70 16.48 5.93 0.18
N ASP A 71 16.08 7.07 -0.40
CA ASP A 71 17.01 8.01 -1.03
C ASP A 71 18.05 8.51 -0.02
N ASP A 72 17.66 8.90 1.20
CA ASP A 72 18.60 9.32 2.25
C ASP A 72 19.49 8.15 2.75
N LEU A 73 18.90 6.98 2.99
CA LEU A 73 19.63 5.81 3.49
C LEU A 73 20.74 5.38 2.52
N LEU A 74 20.45 5.37 1.22
CA LEU A 74 21.39 4.89 0.21
C LEU A 74 22.49 5.89 -0.16
N VAL A 75 22.40 7.14 0.30
CA VAL A 75 23.55 8.06 0.27
C VAL A 75 24.70 7.51 1.13
N ARG A 76 24.38 6.87 2.26
CA ARG A 76 25.34 6.36 3.23
C ARG A 76 25.99 5.08 2.70
N SER A 77 27.28 5.15 2.40
CA SER A 77 28.02 4.09 1.69
C SER A 77 27.99 2.75 2.42
N ASN A 78 28.10 2.74 3.75
CA ASN A 78 28.06 1.54 4.58
C ASN A 78 26.70 0.82 4.53
N ILE A 79 25.59 1.57 4.49
CA ILE A 79 24.24 0.99 4.36
C ILE A 79 24.07 0.46 2.94
N ARG A 80 24.44 1.27 1.93
CA ARG A 80 24.34 0.89 0.52
C ARG A 80 25.14 -0.37 0.22
N SER A 81 26.40 -0.45 0.67
CA SER A 81 27.28 -1.61 0.41
C SER A 81 26.83 -2.89 1.11
N ALA A 82 25.92 -2.82 2.07
CA ALA A 82 25.34 -3.98 2.75
C ALA A 82 23.92 -4.30 2.26
N THR A 83 23.32 -3.46 1.42
CA THR A 83 21.92 -3.58 1.00
C THR A 83 21.83 -4.08 -0.44
N ARG A 84 21.08 -5.17 -0.64
CA ARG A 84 20.84 -5.73 -1.97
C ARG A 84 19.55 -5.23 -2.58
N ARG A 85 18.45 -5.28 -1.84
CA ARG A 85 17.10 -4.94 -2.31
C ARG A 85 16.28 -4.34 -1.18
N ILE A 86 15.34 -3.48 -1.56
CA ILE A 86 14.33 -2.94 -0.65
C ILE A 86 12.96 -3.13 -1.29
N PHE A 87 11.98 -3.60 -0.53
CA PHE A 87 10.59 -3.69 -0.95
C PHE A 87 9.74 -2.75 -0.11
N ALA A 88 9.01 -1.84 -0.75
CA ALA A 88 8.00 -1.00 -0.11
C ALA A 88 6.61 -1.46 -0.56
N VAL A 89 5.73 -1.79 0.39
CA VAL A 89 4.49 -2.51 0.13
C VAL A 89 3.29 -1.66 0.54
N ASP A 90 2.30 -1.53 -0.36
CA ASP A 90 0.98 -1.02 0.01
C ASP A 90 0.12 -2.14 0.59
N ALA A 91 -0.47 -1.93 1.78
CA ALA A 91 -1.52 -2.81 2.28
C ALA A 91 -2.71 -2.86 1.30
N VAL A 92 -3.48 -3.96 1.30
CA VAL A 92 -4.55 -4.21 0.31
C VAL A 92 -5.58 -3.08 0.14
N ASN A 93 -5.76 -2.25 1.17
CA ASN A 93 -6.71 -1.13 1.22
C ASN A 93 -6.03 0.25 1.31
N HIS A 94 -4.73 0.36 1.03
CA HIS A 94 -3.99 1.62 0.97
C HIS A 94 -3.33 1.82 -0.40
N GLY A 95 -3.02 3.08 -0.73
CA GLY A 95 -2.26 3.45 -1.93
C GLY A 95 -2.80 2.84 -3.23
N ASP A 96 -1.90 2.34 -4.06
CA ASP A 96 -2.25 1.77 -5.37
C ASP A 96 -2.95 0.42 -5.23
N SER A 97 -2.64 -0.35 -4.17
CA SER A 97 -3.38 -1.58 -3.85
C SER A 97 -4.87 -1.29 -3.62
N ALA A 98 -5.22 -0.21 -2.92
CA ALA A 98 -6.61 0.18 -2.69
C ALA A 98 -7.35 0.48 -4.00
N ILE A 99 -6.68 1.20 -4.91
CA ILE A 99 -7.24 1.55 -6.22
C ILE A 99 -7.50 0.27 -7.02
N LEU A 100 -6.52 -0.64 -7.06
CA LEU A 100 -6.63 -1.91 -7.77
C LEU A 100 -7.72 -2.82 -7.20
N ASN A 101 -7.93 -2.75 -5.88
CA ASN A 101 -8.91 -3.56 -5.16
C ASN A 101 -10.26 -2.86 -4.93
N LYS A 102 -10.50 -1.67 -5.49
CA LYS A 102 -11.66 -0.83 -5.16
C LYS A 102 -13.02 -1.55 -5.29
N SER A 103 -13.16 -2.45 -6.24
CA SER A 103 -14.38 -3.25 -6.48
C SER A 103 -14.34 -4.64 -5.82
N ARG A 104 -13.34 -4.93 -4.99
CA ARG A 104 -13.09 -6.23 -4.34
C ARG A 104 -13.08 -6.13 -2.82
N LEU A 105 -12.82 -4.94 -2.29
CA LEU A 105 -12.93 -4.63 -0.88
C LEU A 105 -14.40 -4.46 -0.52
N THR A 106 -14.78 -4.97 0.64
CA THR A 106 -16.03 -4.59 1.28
C THR A 106 -15.99 -3.09 1.57
N GLN A 107 -16.87 -2.33 0.91
CA GLN A 107 -17.17 -1.01 1.41
C GLN A 107 -17.82 -1.23 2.77
N ARG A 108 -17.28 -0.66 3.85
CA ARG A 108 -18.13 -0.39 5.00
C ARG A 108 -19.28 0.41 4.42
N GLU A 109 -20.51 -0.11 4.52
CA GLU A 109 -21.67 0.76 4.45
C GLU A 109 -21.36 1.89 5.41
N THR A 110 -20.98 3.04 4.87
CA THR A 110 -20.97 4.24 5.66
C THR A 110 -22.43 4.38 6.05
N SER A 111 -22.70 4.15 7.33
CA SER A 111 -23.93 4.53 8.04
C SER A 111 -24.12 6.07 8.06
N TYR A 112 -23.66 6.74 7.00
CA TYR A 112 -23.87 8.14 6.67
C TYR A 112 -25.08 8.34 5.74
N LYS A 113 -25.99 7.35 5.67
CA LYS A 113 -27.36 7.54 5.20
C LYS A 113 -28.32 7.28 6.36
N SER A 114 -28.78 8.37 6.99
CA SER A 114 -30.11 8.55 7.65
C SER A 114 -30.15 9.34 8.97
N PHE A 115 -29.22 10.28 9.23
CA PHE A 115 -29.40 11.24 10.35
C PHE A 115 -30.04 12.59 9.97
N ASN A 116 -30.46 12.80 8.72
CA ASN A 116 -31.02 14.10 8.28
C ASN A 116 -32.36 14.00 7.50
N THR A 117 -33.34 13.23 7.98
CA THR A 117 -34.73 13.33 7.46
C THR A 117 -35.86 13.14 8.47
N SER A 118 -35.63 13.14 9.79
CA SER A 118 -36.72 13.00 10.78
C SER A 118 -36.97 14.20 11.70
N THR A 119 -36.24 15.32 11.58
CA THR A 119 -36.42 16.48 12.49
C THR A 119 -37.15 17.67 11.86
N ALA A 120 -37.72 17.55 10.66
CA ALA A 120 -38.45 18.64 9.99
C ALA A 120 -39.99 18.45 9.97
N ALA A 121 -40.55 17.52 10.75
CA ALA A 121 -41.98 17.19 10.68
C ALA A 121 -42.84 17.67 11.87
N ASN A 122 -42.29 18.35 12.88
CA ASN A 122 -43.08 18.73 14.07
C ASN A 122 -42.77 20.15 14.58
N GLN A 123 -43.01 21.19 13.77
CA GLN A 123 -43.29 22.55 14.27
C GLN A 123 -44.21 23.29 13.29
N SER A 124 -45.52 23.19 13.49
CA SER A 124 -46.53 24.25 13.26
C SER A 124 -47.96 23.70 13.32
N LEU A 125 -48.40 23.29 14.51
CA LEU A 125 -49.82 23.29 14.89
C LEU A 125 -49.92 23.61 16.38
N ALA A 126 -49.95 24.91 16.69
CA ALA A 126 -50.61 25.54 17.83
C ALA A 126 -50.56 27.07 17.63
#